data_AF-A0A832G124-F1
#
_entry.id   AF-A0A832G124-F1
#
_cell.length_a   1.000
_cell.length_b   1.000
_cell.length_c   1.000
_cell.angle_alpha   90.00
_cell.angle_beta   90.00
_cell.angle_gamma   90.00
#
_symmetry.space_group_name_H-M   'P 1'
#
loop_
_entity.id
_entity.type
_entity.pdbx_description
1 polymer ?
#
loop_
_entity_poly.entity_id
_entity_poly.type
_entity_poly.pdbx_seq_one_letter_code
_entity_poly.pdbx_strand_id
1 'polypeptide(L)'
;MVYGIPFSELEIRGFKLLVSKSKEGSVSYSRHDVNGKIVANVVLDPTLDVILVPLKPMLHPRRNIAECIYLRLDPPIAIGAHSRVKVELAIPVDYGVVARSSSAYNIIDSFVDTSIVPKVALYGTSTFGHICRFIQVTQPVESKPYLANTELSISNDTGKTAIVRNIVVPLEDLKIYYKPGTWLSSATSINMSIESDNIANTWVEETEPPTADYEESPDITSSAPSIVGGDLIRLKKLSRFKMLWGY
;
A
#
# COMPACT_ATOMS: atom_id res chain seq x y z
N MET A 1 17.84 5.11 2.18
CA MET A 1 16.44 5.07 2.66
C MET A 1 16.23 3.81 3.49
N VAL A 2 15.66 3.94 4.69
CA VAL A 2 15.30 2.84 5.60
C VAL A 2 14.00 3.18 6.32
N TYR A 3 13.26 2.16 6.76
CA TYR A 3 12.01 2.27 7.51
C TYR A 3 12.24 2.11 9.02
N GLY A 4 11.32 2.63 9.83
CA GLY A 4 11.23 2.35 11.27
C GLY A 4 12.27 3.02 12.17
N ILE A 5 13.26 3.70 11.60
CA ILE A 5 14.32 4.39 12.36
C ILE A 5 14.11 5.91 12.30
N PRO A 6 14.27 6.62 13.44
CA PRO A 6 14.25 8.08 13.46
C PRO A 6 15.31 8.68 12.53
N PHE A 7 14.97 9.77 11.84
CA PHE A 7 15.89 10.45 10.94
C PHE A 7 15.91 11.96 11.20
N SER A 8 17.07 12.59 10.98
CA SER A 8 17.20 14.06 10.89
C SER A 8 17.10 14.56 9.46
N GLU A 9 17.61 13.77 8.51
CA GLU A 9 17.60 14.07 7.09
C GLU A 9 17.50 12.78 6.29
N LEU A 10 16.67 12.79 5.24
CA LEU A 10 16.51 11.65 4.35
C LEU A 10 16.19 12.11 2.93
N GLU A 11 16.95 11.59 1.96
CA GLU A 11 16.63 11.78 0.54
C GLU A 11 15.96 10.52 -0.03
N ILE A 12 14.80 10.73 -0.65
CA ILE A 12 13.98 9.67 -1.24
C ILE A 12 13.52 10.13 -2.61
N ARG A 13 14.20 9.63 -3.65
CA ARG A 13 13.82 9.72 -5.07
C ARG A 13 13.12 11.05 -5.43
N GLY A 14 13.82 12.16 -5.24
CA GLY A 14 13.34 13.50 -5.61
C GLY A 14 12.65 14.29 -4.49
N PHE A 15 12.51 13.70 -3.31
CA PHE A 15 12.13 14.43 -2.09
C PHE A 15 13.28 14.47 -1.09
N LYS A 16 13.41 15.60 -0.41
CA LYS A 16 14.28 15.77 0.75
C LYS A 16 13.41 15.98 1.99
N LEU A 17 13.55 15.08 2.95
CA LEU A 17 12.83 15.09 4.22
C LEU A 17 13.78 15.59 5.30
N LEU A 18 13.33 16.53 6.12
CA LEU A 18 14.13 17.14 7.17
C LEU A 18 13.35 17.18 8.48
N VAL A 19 14.04 16.86 9.57
CA VAL A 19 13.56 17.03 10.93
C VAL A 19 14.52 17.98 11.62
N SER A 20 14.05 19.20 11.88
CA SER A 20 14.85 20.29 12.45
C SER A 20 14.43 20.53 13.90
N LYS A 21 15.41 20.84 14.76
CA LYS A 21 15.17 21.36 16.11
C LYS A 21 15.59 22.83 16.15
N SER A 22 14.69 23.72 16.53
CA SER A 22 14.99 25.13 16.70
C SER A 22 15.80 25.36 17.98
N LYS A 23 16.44 26.54 18.08
CA LYS A 23 17.15 26.95 19.31
C LYS A 23 16.20 27.11 20.51
N GLU A 24 14.93 27.34 20.25
CA GLU A 24 13.87 27.48 21.26
C GLU A 24 13.26 26.12 21.66
N GLY A 25 13.75 25.03 21.08
CA GLY A 25 13.36 23.66 21.43
C GLY A 25 12.22 23.08 20.60
N SER A 26 11.63 23.84 19.67
CA SER A 26 10.56 23.34 18.79
C SER A 26 11.12 22.35 17.75
N VAL A 27 10.41 21.25 17.49
CA VAL A 27 10.77 20.28 16.45
C VAL A 27 9.85 20.48 15.26
N SER A 28 10.37 20.39 14.04
CA SER A 28 9.57 20.48 12.82
C SER A 28 10.00 19.47 11.77
N TYR A 29 9.03 18.88 11.09
CA TYR A 29 9.22 18.07 9.89
C TYR A 29 8.92 18.91 8.65
N SER A 30 9.76 18.84 7.63
CA SER A 30 9.48 19.39 6.30
C SER A 30 9.84 18.42 5.18
N ARG A 31 9.05 18.43 4.11
CA ARG A 31 9.35 17.76 2.84
C ARG A 31 9.56 18.79 1.75
N HIS A 32 10.66 18.66 1.03
CA HIS A 32 11.03 19.50 -0.09
C HIS A 32 10.97 18.70 -1.39
N ASP A 33 10.46 19.31 -2.46
CA ASP A 33 10.51 18.73 -3.80
C ASP A 33 11.90 18.86 -4.44
N VAL A 34 12.04 18.40 -5.68
CA VAL A 34 13.30 18.45 -6.46
C VAL A 34 13.84 19.87 -6.67
N ASN A 35 13.01 20.90 -6.53
CA ASN A 35 13.38 22.30 -6.68
C ASN A 35 13.67 22.96 -5.32
N GLY A 36 13.66 22.19 -4.22
CA GLY A 36 13.85 22.69 -2.87
C GLY A 36 12.61 23.37 -2.27
N LYS A 37 11.46 23.38 -2.98
CA LYS A 37 10.23 23.99 -2.46
C LYS A 37 9.63 23.11 -1.38
N ILE A 38 9.26 23.72 -0.26
CA ILE A 38 8.53 23.03 0.82
C ILE A 38 7.13 22.66 0.31
N VAL A 39 6.83 21.36 0.30
CA VAL A 39 5.54 20.78 -0.14
C VAL A 39 4.75 20.18 1.02
N ALA A 40 5.38 19.96 2.17
CA ALA A 40 4.74 19.64 3.43
C ALA A 40 5.57 20.20 4.60
N ASN A 41 4.91 20.66 5.66
CA ASN A 41 5.56 21.17 6.86
C ASN A 41 4.67 20.97 8.08
N VAL A 42 5.22 20.43 9.16
CA VAL A 42 4.49 20.12 10.41
C VAL A 42 5.37 20.48 11.60
N VAL A 43 4.82 21.23 12.56
CA VAL A 43 5.46 21.46 13.88
C VAL A 43 5.07 20.31 14.80
N LEU A 44 6.04 19.77 15.51
CA LEU A 44 5.94 18.56 16.32
C LEU A 44 6.30 18.85 17.78
N ASP A 45 5.70 18.08 18.68
CA ASP A 45 6.14 18.02 20.06
C ASP A 45 7.57 17.45 20.13
N PRO A 46 8.49 18.02 20.92
CA PRO A 46 9.89 17.59 20.97
C PRO A 46 10.12 16.17 21.48
N THR A 47 9.11 15.56 22.11
CA THR A 47 9.15 14.17 22.60
C THR A 47 8.84 13.14 21.51
N LEU A 48 8.40 13.57 20.33
CA LEU A 48 8.02 12.68 19.23
C LEU A 48 9.22 12.33 18.35
N ASP A 49 9.38 11.05 18.09
CA ASP A 49 10.27 10.55 17.04
C ASP A 49 9.58 10.68 15.68
N VAL A 50 10.34 11.00 14.64
CA VAL A 50 9.82 11.01 13.26
C VAL A 50 10.45 9.86 12.50
N ILE A 51 9.61 8.93 12.05
CA ILE A 51 10.04 7.75 11.29
C ILE A 51 9.36 7.69 9.93
N LEU A 52 9.99 6.98 9.01
CA LEU A 52 9.41 6.63 7.72
C LEU A 52 8.89 5.19 7.77
N VAL A 53 7.70 4.95 7.22
CA VAL A 53 7.09 3.61 7.11
C VAL A 53 6.41 3.42 5.75
N PRO A 54 6.31 2.18 5.22
CA PRO A 54 5.54 1.90 4.03
C PRO A 54 4.06 1.73 4.39
N LEU A 55 3.17 2.49 3.78
CA LEU A 55 1.73 2.45 4.00
C LEU A 55 1.00 1.74 2.86
N LYS A 56 -0.22 1.26 3.14
CA LYS A 56 -1.14 0.77 2.09
C LYS A 56 -1.35 1.86 1.02
N PRO A 57 -1.45 1.52 -0.27
CA PRO A 57 -1.49 2.51 -1.37
C PRO A 57 -2.89 3.14 -1.53
N MET A 58 -3.35 3.84 -0.49
CA MET A 58 -4.70 4.38 -0.36
C MET A 58 -4.73 5.92 -0.23
N LEU A 59 -3.58 6.56 -0.04
CA LEU A 59 -3.52 8.01 0.19
C LEU A 59 -3.41 8.81 -1.12
N HIS A 60 -3.00 8.16 -2.22
CA HIS A 60 -2.77 8.81 -3.51
C HIS A 60 -3.47 8.11 -4.69
N PRO A 61 -3.94 8.86 -5.72
CA PRO A 61 -3.76 10.31 -5.95
C PRO A 61 -4.65 11.21 -5.09
N ARG A 62 -5.69 10.65 -4.46
CA ARG A 62 -6.48 11.33 -3.44
C ARG A 62 -6.72 10.37 -2.28
N ARG A 63 -6.79 10.91 -1.08
CA ARG A 63 -7.01 10.13 0.14
C ARG A 63 -8.35 9.42 0.09
N ASN A 64 -8.35 8.13 0.45
CA ASN A 64 -9.55 7.30 0.67
C ASN A 64 -10.50 7.16 -0.53
N ILE A 65 -10.04 7.42 -1.76
CA ILE A 65 -10.86 7.15 -2.96
C ILE A 65 -10.71 5.71 -3.44
N ALA A 66 -9.55 5.09 -3.20
CA ALA A 66 -9.27 3.74 -3.66
C ALA A 66 -9.76 2.72 -2.64
N GLU A 67 -10.56 1.75 -3.08
CA GLU A 67 -11.13 0.68 -2.26
C GLU A 67 -10.41 -0.67 -2.49
N CYS A 68 -9.63 -0.74 -3.57
CA CYS A 68 -8.98 -1.94 -4.06
C CYS A 68 -7.66 -1.62 -4.77
N ILE A 69 -6.84 -2.63 -5.02
CA ILE A 69 -5.71 -2.59 -5.96
C ILE A 69 -6.10 -3.39 -7.21
N TYR A 70 -5.98 -2.79 -8.39
CA TYR A 70 -6.13 -3.44 -9.67
C TYR A 70 -4.76 -3.80 -10.22
N LEU A 71 -4.39 -5.07 -10.12
CA LEU A 71 -3.15 -5.64 -10.63
C LEU A 71 -3.37 -6.10 -12.07
N ARG A 72 -2.57 -5.59 -13.02
CA ARG A 72 -2.46 -6.13 -14.37
C ARG A 72 -1.16 -6.92 -14.48
N LEU A 73 -1.27 -8.22 -14.67
CA LEU A 73 -0.13 -9.15 -14.76
C LEU A 73 0.51 -9.08 -16.15
N ASP A 74 1.83 -8.98 -16.17
CA ASP A 74 2.64 -8.99 -17.38
C ASP A 74 3.96 -9.78 -17.16
N PRO A 75 4.06 -11.04 -17.60
CA PRO A 75 3.09 -11.77 -18.41
C PRO A 75 1.85 -12.25 -17.63
N PRO A 76 0.75 -12.60 -18.33
CA PRO A 76 -0.39 -13.30 -17.74
C PRO A 76 -0.01 -14.69 -17.20
N ILE A 77 -0.80 -15.21 -16.25
CA ILE A 77 -0.60 -16.55 -15.67
C ILE A 77 -1.62 -17.51 -16.27
N ALA A 78 -1.14 -18.57 -16.92
CA ALA A 78 -1.98 -19.69 -17.36
C ALA A 78 -2.04 -20.76 -16.27
N ILE A 79 -3.26 -21.20 -15.92
CA ILE A 79 -3.50 -22.20 -14.88
C ILE A 79 -4.39 -23.32 -15.44
N GLY A 80 -3.93 -24.56 -15.33
CA GLY A 80 -4.65 -25.73 -15.83
C GLY A 80 -5.96 -25.98 -15.08
N ALA A 81 -6.82 -26.83 -15.65
CA ALA A 81 -8.04 -27.28 -14.98
C ALA A 81 -7.73 -27.93 -13.62
N HIS A 82 -8.54 -27.65 -12.60
CA HIS A 82 -8.41 -28.22 -11.25
C HIS A 82 -7.01 -28.13 -10.64
N SER A 83 -6.30 -27.02 -10.91
CA SER A 83 -4.91 -26.84 -10.48
C SER A 83 -4.74 -25.59 -9.61
N ARG A 84 -3.58 -25.51 -8.97
CA ARG A 84 -3.17 -24.37 -8.14
C ARG A 84 -1.78 -23.93 -8.53
N VAL A 85 -1.56 -22.62 -8.55
CA VAL A 85 -0.23 -22.02 -8.72
C VAL A 85 0.01 -20.98 -7.64
N LYS A 86 1.27 -20.86 -7.23
CA LYS A 86 1.75 -19.80 -6.35
C LYS A 86 2.81 -19.01 -7.08
N VAL A 87 2.72 -17.68 -7.01
CA VAL A 87 3.71 -16.78 -7.60
C VAL A 87 4.02 -15.65 -6.62
N GLU A 88 5.24 -15.15 -6.67
CA GLU A 88 5.60 -13.93 -5.98
C GLU A 88 5.20 -12.73 -6.84
N LEU A 89 4.65 -11.69 -6.19
CA LEU A 89 4.32 -10.41 -6.78
C LEU A 89 4.86 -9.28 -5.90
N ALA A 90 4.82 -8.07 -6.44
CA ALA A 90 5.03 -6.85 -5.68
C ALA A 90 3.86 -5.89 -5.91
N ILE A 91 3.39 -5.27 -4.83
CA ILE A 91 2.34 -4.25 -4.86
C ILE A 91 2.92 -2.90 -4.40
N PRO A 92 2.38 -1.77 -4.86
CA PRO A 92 2.90 -0.47 -4.49
C PRO A 92 2.59 -0.18 -3.02
N VAL A 93 3.49 0.55 -2.37
CA VAL A 93 3.24 1.18 -1.08
C VAL A 93 3.35 2.69 -1.22
N ASP A 94 2.56 3.40 -0.42
CA ASP A 94 2.76 4.84 -0.22
C ASP A 94 3.82 5.02 0.89
N TYR A 95 4.61 6.09 0.84
CA TYR A 95 5.49 6.43 1.94
C TYR A 95 4.71 7.22 2.98
N GLY A 96 4.74 6.76 4.23
CA GLY A 96 4.20 7.46 5.39
C GLY A 96 5.32 8.05 6.24
N VAL A 97 5.17 9.31 6.63
CA VAL A 97 5.97 9.91 7.71
C VAL A 97 5.11 9.94 8.95
N VAL A 98 5.64 9.36 10.01
CA VAL A 98 4.89 9.11 11.24
C VAL A 98 5.61 9.75 12.41
N ALA A 99 4.84 10.53 13.18
CA ALA A 99 5.24 10.96 14.50
C ALA A 99 4.89 9.86 15.51
N ARG A 100 5.91 9.30 16.15
CA ARG A 100 5.82 8.19 17.08
C ARG A 100 6.08 8.67 18.50
N SER A 101 5.17 8.30 19.40
CA SER A 101 5.38 8.33 20.85
C SER A 101 5.57 6.90 21.36
N SER A 102 5.80 6.73 22.66
CA SER A 102 5.92 5.40 23.28
C SER A 102 4.68 4.52 23.15
N SER A 103 3.50 5.09 22.87
CA SER A 103 2.22 4.36 22.86
C SER A 103 1.38 4.55 21.60
N ALA A 104 1.75 5.45 20.70
CA ALA A 104 0.93 5.79 19.54
C ALA A 104 1.74 6.28 18.34
N TYR A 105 1.18 6.04 17.16
CA TYR A 105 1.65 6.49 15.86
C TYR A 105 0.64 7.47 15.25
N ASN A 106 1.11 8.60 14.72
CA ASN A 106 0.30 9.52 13.94
C ASN A 106 0.95 9.79 12.59
N ILE A 107 0.23 9.56 11.51
CA ILE A 107 0.69 9.91 10.16
C ILE A 107 0.64 11.44 10.02
N ILE A 108 1.81 12.05 9.83
CA ILE A 108 1.96 13.52 9.70
C ILE A 108 2.16 13.97 8.25
N ASP A 109 2.61 13.07 7.38
CA ASP A 109 2.71 13.29 5.94
C ASP A 109 2.66 11.96 5.20
N SER A 110 2.28 12.00 3.93
CA SER A 110 2.35 10.85 3.04
C SER A 110 2.64 11.29 1.62
N PHE A 111 3.38 10.48 0.87
CA PHE A 111 3.69 10.73 -0.53
C PHE A 111 4.00 9.43 -1.26
N VAL A 112 3.95 9.48 -2.58
CA VAL A 112 4.37 8.37 -3.44
C VAL A 112 5.77 8.62 -3.99
N ASP A 113 6.42 7.55 -4.42
CA ASP A 113 7.65 7.65 -5.20
C ASP A 113 7.43 8.47 -6.47
N THR A 114 8.31 9.43 -6.76
CA THR A 114 8.16 10.33 -7.93
C THR A 114 8.24 9.59 -9.27
N SER A 115 8.85 8.40 -9.30
CA SER A 115 8.87 7.56 -10.49
C SER A 115 7.53 6.86 -10.77
N ILE A 116 6.58 6.92 -9.84
CA ILE A 116 5.27 6.31 -9.94
C ILE A 116 4.22 7.40 -10.03
N VAL A 117 3.57 7.51 -11.19
CA VAL A 117 2.35 8.30 -11.32
C VAL A 117 1.17 7.49 -10.80
N PRO A 118 0.46 7.93 -9.75
CA PRO A 118 -0.66 7.17 -9.22
C PRO A 118 -1.82 7.10 -10.21
N LYS A 119 -2.03 5.93 -10.80
CA LYS A 119 -3.17 5.65 -11.69
C LYS A 119 -4.29 4.98 -10.89
N VAL A 120 -5.52 5.28 -11.31
CA VAL A 120 -6.73 4.63 -10.82
C VAL A 120 -7.45 3.95 -11.98
N ALA A 121 -8.16 2.88 -11.66
CA ALA A 121 -9.05 2.17 -12.57
C ALA A 121 -10.42 2.03 -11.92
N LEU A 122 -11.47 2.01 -12.74
CA LEU A 122 -12.82 1.66 -12.28
C LEU A 122 -13.02 0.16 -12.48
N TYR A 123 -13.30 -0.55 -11.40
CA TYR A 123 -13.69 -1.96 -11.42
C TYR A 123 -15.21 -2.09 -11.27
N GLY A 124 -15.90 -2.50 -12.34
CA GLY A 124 -17.37 -2.57 -12.39
C GLY A 124 -17.97 -1.50 -13.30
N THR A 125 -19.26 -1.23 -13.14
CA THR A 125 -19.98 -0.23 -13.95
C THR A 125 -19.72 1.19 -13.46
N SER A 126 -20.03 2.21 -14.26
CA SER A 126 -19.93 3.61 -13.84
C SER A 126 -20.80 3.96 -12.62
N THR A 127 -21.88 3.21 -12.37
CA THR A 127 -22.83 3.48 -11.29
C THR A 127 -22.49 2.76 -9.98
N PHE A 128 -21.91 1.56 -10.06
CA PHE A 128 -21.66 0.69 -8.89
C PHE A 128 -20.23 0.15 -8.82
N GLY A 129 -19.33 0.72 -9.62
CA GLY A 129 -17.95 0.29 -9.66
C GLY A 129 -17.12 0.81 -8.49
N HIS A 130 -16.03 0.11 -8.24
CA HIS A 130 -15.04 0.45 -7.22
C HIS A 130 -13.87 1.16 -7.88
N ILE A 131 -13.40 2.24 -7.27
CA ILE A 131 -12.17 2.89 -7.70
C ILE A 131 -11.01 2.08 -7.11
N CYS A 132 -10.16 1.54 -7.97
CA CYS A 132 -8.99 0.78 -7.57
C CYS A 132 -7.69 1.52 -7.91
N ARG A 133 -6.67 1.37 -7.08
CA ARG A 133 -5.29 1.75 -7.41
C ARG A 133 -4.76 0.83 -8.51
N PHE A 134 -4.49 1.37 -9.68
CA PHE A 134 -3.99 0.59 -10.82
C PHE A 134 -2.48 0.43 -10.79
N ILE A 135 -2.00 -0.80 -11.02
CA ILE A 135 -0.59 -1.10 -11.25
C ILE A 135 -0.45 -2.25 -12.26
N GLN A 136 0.56 -2.13 -13.12
CA GLN A 136 1.04 -3.26 -13.92
C GLN A 136 2.19 -3.93 -13.17
N VAL A 137 2.07 -5.24 -12.96
CA VAL A 137 3.05 -6.05 -12.25
C VAL A 137 3.83 -6.85 -13.28
N THR A 138 5.11 -6.54 -13.40
CA THR A 138 6.02 -7.25 -14.30
C THR A 138 6.77 -8.34 -13.55
N GLN A 139 6.94 -9.51 -14.17
CA GLN A 139 7.80 -10.58 -13.65
C GLN A 139 9.11 -10.70 -14.44
N PRO A 140 10.24 -11.06 -13.80
CA PRO A 140 10.38 -11.37 -12.37
C PRO A 140 10.24 -10.11 -11.48
N VAL A 141 9.84 -10.33 -10.23
CA VAL A 141 9.63 -9.24 -9.28
C VAL A 141 10.98 -8.63 -8.90
N GLU A 142 11.19 -7.37 -9.26
CA GLU A 142 12.31 -6.59 -8.74
C GLU A 142 11.90 -5.91 -7.44
N SER A 143 12.56 -6.27 -6.33
CA SER A 143 12.32 -5.63 -5.06
C SER A 143 12.80 -4.17 -5.09
N LYS A 144 11.93 -3.24 -4.69
CA LYS A 144 12.18 -1.79 -4.67
C LYS A 144 11.61 -1.19 -3.40
N PRO A 145 12.14 -0.06 -2.88
CA PRO A 145 11.65 0.54 -1.63
C PRO A 145 10.16 0.91 -1.62
N TYR A 146 9.59 1.25 -2.78
CA TYR A 146 8.17 1.58 -2.96
C TYR A 146 7.29 0.37 -3.29
N LEU A 147 7.83 -0.84 -3.19
CA LEU A 147 7.12 -2.08 -3.44
C LEU A 147 7.15 -2.97 -2.20
N ALA A 148 6.01 -3.53 -1.86
CA ALA A 148 5.88 -4.60 -0.89
C ALA A 148 5.76 -5.95 -1.61
N ASN A 149 6.62 -6.90 -1.24
CA ASN A 149 6.56 -8.26 -1.75
C ASN A 149 5.31 -8.98 -1.19
N THR A 150 4.68 -9.84 -1.98
CA THR A 150 3.53 -10.64 -1.52
C THR A 150 3.43 -11.94 -2.32
N GLU A 151 2.85 -12.97 -1.72
CA GLU A 151 2.52 -14.21 -2.42
C GLU A 151 1.11 -14.11 -3.00
N LEU A 152 0.96 -14.50 -4.27
CA LEU A 152 -0.34 -14.75 -4.89
C LEU A 152 -0.55 -16.26 -5.05
N SER A 153 -1.60 -16.77 -4.42
CA SER A 153 -2.11 -18.13 -4.63
C SER A 153 -3.36 -18.10 -5.53
N ILE A 154 -3.31 -18.78 -6.68
CA ILE A 154 -4.46 -18.91 -7.59
C ILE A 154 -4.89 -20.37 -7.64
N SER A 155 -6.15 -20.67 -7.37
CA SER A 155 -6.79 -21.94 -7.68
C SER A 155 -7.74 -21.81 -8.87
N ASN A 156 -7.72 -22.82 -9.74
CA ASN A 156 -8.68 -22.95 -10.83
C ASN A 156 -9.56 -24.15 -10.57
N ASP A 157 -10.78 -23.89 -10.14
CA ASP A 157 -11.74 -24.93 -9.77
C ASP A 157 -12.57 -25.39 -10.99
N THR A 158 -12.33 -24.79 -12.16
CA THR A 158 -13.00 -25.12 -13.42
C THR A 158 -12.34 -26.30 -14.14
N GLY A 159 -13.11 -26.92 -15.06
CA GLY A 159 -12.64 -28.00 -15.93
C GLY A 159 -11.84 -27.55 -17.16
N LYS A 160 -11.44 -26.28 -17.25
CA LYS A 160 -10.71 -25.71 -18.40
C LYS A 160 -9.47 -24.95 -17.93
N THR A 161 -8.50 -24.77 -18.81
CA THR A 161 -7.37 -23.85 -18.56
C THR A 161 -7.87 -22.41 -18.52
N ALA A 162 -7.48 -21.66 -17.48
CA ALA A 162 -7.77 -20.23 -17.36
C ALA A 162 -6.50 -19.40 -17.58
N ILE A 163 -6.66 -18.18 -18.11
CA ILE A 163 -5.58 -17.21 -18.28
C ILE A 163 -5.89 -15.96 -17.46
N VAL A 164 -5.19 -15.80 -16.35
CA VAL A 164 -5.37 -14.67 -15.43
C VAL A 164 -4.50 -13.50 -15.89
N ARG A 165 -5.15 -12.40 -16.27
CA ARG A 165 -4.49 -11.14 -16.68
C ARG A 165 -4.62 -10.04 -15.66
N ASN A 166 -5.74 -10.00 -14.94
CA ASN A 166 -6.04 -8.94 -14.00
C ASN A 166 -6.55 -9.54 -12.69
N ILE A 167 -6.20 -8.90 -11.59
CA ILE A 167 -6.60 -9.29 -10.23
C ILE A 167 -7.01 -8.02 -9.50
N VAL A 168 -8.16 -8.06 -8.82
CA VAL A 168 -8.63 -6.97 -7.97
C VAL A 168 -8.54 -7.40 -6.53
N VAL A 169 -7.77 -6.68 -5.72
CA VAL A 169 -7.45 -7.02 -4.33
C VAL A 169 -8.10 -6.00 -3.40
N PRO A 170 -8.84 -6.42 -2.36
CA PRO A 170 -9.39 -5.49 -1.37
C PRO A 170 -8.29 -4.82 -0.55
N LEU A 171 -8.46 -3.52 -0.26
CA LEU A 171 -7.53 -2.79 0.61
C LEU A 171 -7.86 -2.93 2.11
N GLU A 172 -9.10 -3.29 2.47
CA GLU A 172 -9.58 -3.33 3.87
C GLU A 172 -8.67 -4.22 4.74
N ASP A 173 -8.48 -5.47 4.32
CA ASP A 173 -7.72 -6.48 5.06
C ASP A 173 -6.24 -6.58 4.64
N LEU A 174 -5.82 -5.79 3.65
CA LEU A 174 -4.43 -5.75 3.22
C LEU A 174 -3.58 -5.15 4.34
N LYS A 175 -2.61 -5.90 4.89
CA LYS A 175 -1.63 -5.34 5.82
C LYS A 175 -0.27 -5.20 5.15
N ILE A 176 0.46 -4.18 5.55
CA ILE A 176 1.84 -3.94 5.13
C ILE A 176 2.73 -4.16 6.34
N TYR A 177 3.77 -4.95 6.17
CA TYR A 177 4.82 -5.21 7.13
C TYR A 177 6.13 -4.62 6.61
N TYR A 178 7.00 -4.19 7.51
CA TYR A 178 8.34 -3.73 7.14
C TYR A 178 9.38 -4.18 8.14
N LYS A 179 10.62 -4.32 7.69
CA LYS A 179 11.75 -4.64 8.55
C LYS A 179 12.48 -3.37 8.97
N PRO A 180 12.41 -2.95 10.26
CA PRO A 180 13.07 -1.74 10.73
C PRO A 180 14.57 -1.71 10.39
N GLY A 181 15.07 -0.53 10.04
CA GLY A 181 16.46 -0.35 9.61
C GLY A 181 16.79 -0.82 8.20
N THR A 182 15.79 -1.31 7.46
CA THR A 182 15.91 -1.68 6.05
C THR A 182 14.82 -0.99 5.24
N TRP A 183 14.87 -1.09 3.91
CA TRP A 183 13.78 -0.66 3.03
C TRP A 183 12.82 -1.80 2.67
N LEU A 184 13.04 -2.99 3.22
CA LEU A 184 12.25 -4.17 2.88
C LEU A 184 10.84 -4.05 3.45
N SER A 185 9.86 -4.34 2.60
CA SER A 185 8.46 -4.40 2.98
C SER A 185 7.77 -5.60 2.34
N SER A 186 6.76 -6.11 3.02
CA SER A 186 5.96 -7.25 2.63
C SER A 186 4.49 -6.93 2.84
N ALA A 187 3.62 -7.54 2.06
CA ALA A 187 2.19 -7.47 2.28
C ALA A 187 1.63 -8.85 2.57
N THR A 188 0.46 -8.88 3.19
CA THR A 188 -0.33 -10.11 3.37
C THR A 188 -0.55 -10.83 2.05
N SER A 189 -0.63 -12.17 2.11
CA SER A 189 -0.85 -13.01 0.92
C SER A 189 -2.20 -12.75 0.27
N ILE A 190 -2.19 -12.77 -1.06
CA ILE A 190 -3.37 -12.60 -1.90
C ILE A 190 -3.82 -13.97 -2.39
N ASN A 191 -5.11 -14.25 -2.28
CA ASN A 191 -5.71 -15.48 -2.77
C ASN A 191 -6.74 -15.18 -3.87
N MET A 192 -6.79 -16.08 -4.86
CA MET A 192 -7.76 -16.06 -5.95
C MET A 192 -8.29 -17.47 -6.21
N SER A 193 -9.61 -17.63 -6.31
CA SER A 193 -10.25 -18.86 -6.78
C SER A 193 -11.09 -18.56 -8.02
N ILE A 194 -10.85 -19.29 -9.11
CA ILE A 194 -11.59 -19.21 -10.36
C ILE A 194 -12.70 -20.27 -10.31
N GLU A 195 -13.95 -19.81 -10.19
CA GLU A 195 -15.11 -20.67 -9.99
C GLU A 195 -15.83 -21.00 -11.31
N SER A 196 -15.72 -20.13 -12.32
CA SER A 196 -16.29 -20.34 -13.65
C SER A 196 -15.57 -19.50 -14.70
N ASP A 197 -15.95 -19.66 -15.97
CA ASP A 197 -15.37 -18.92 -17.10
C ASP A 197 -15.35 -17.38 -16.88
N ASN A 198 -16.31 -16.84 -16.13
CA ASN A 198 -16.48 -15.40 -15.92
C ASN A 198 -16.46 -14.97 -14.45
N ILE A 199 -16.18 -15.86 -13.50
CA ILE A 199 -16.24 -15.58 -12.06
C ILE A 199 -14.96 -16.02 -11.38
N ALA A 200 -14.34 -15.10 -10.65
CA ALA A 200 -13.31 -15.43 -9.67
C ALA A 200 -13.53 -14.66 -8.37
N ASN A 201 -13.17 -15.26 -7.24
CA ASN A 201 -13.19 -14.58 -5.95
C ASN A 201 -11.77 -14.25 -5.54
N THR A 202 -11.57 -13.06 -5.00
CA THR A 202 -10.29 -12.59 -4.48
C THR A 202 -10.44 -12.11 -3.05
N TRP A 203 -9.48 -12.49 -2.22
CA TRP A 203 -9.42 -12.08 -0.83
C TRP A 203 -7.97 -12.00 -0.35
N VAL A 204 -7.78 -11.24 0.71
CA VAL A 204 -6.54 -11.24 1.45
C VAL A 204 -6.72 -12.17 2.64
N GLU A 205 -5.71 -12.99 2.90
CA GLU A 205 -5.67 -13.79 4.12
C GLU A 205 -4.86 -13.02 5.16
N GLU A 206 -5.38 -12.90 6.38
CA GLU A 206 -4.62 -12.31 7.47
C GLU A 206 -3.44 -13.24 7.77
N THR A 207 -2.24 -12.81 7.39
CA THR A 207 -1.02 -13.55 7.60
C THR A 207 -0.21 -12.93 8.72
N GLU A 208 0.51 -13.76 9.48
CA GLU A 208 1.58 -13.30 10.34
C GLU A 208 2.66 -12.57 9.51
N PRO A 209 3.45 -11.67 10.12
CA PRO A 209 4.62 -11.09 9.46
C PRO A 209 5.53 -12.20 8.90
N PRO A 210 6.27 -11.95 7.80
CA PRO A 210 7.14 -12.97 7.19
C PRO A 210 8.13 -13.61 8.16
N THR A 211 8.65 -12.80 9.09
CA THR A 211 9.56 -13.19 10.17
C THR A 211 9.36 -12.27 11.37
N ALA A 212 9.82 -12.68 12.56
CA ALA A 212 9.60 -11.95 13.82
C ALA A 212 10.25 -10.56 13.90
N ASP A 213 11.15 -10.23 12.96
CA ASP A 213 11.83 -8.93 12.85
C ASP A 213 11.10 -7.94 11.94
N TYR A 214 9.90 -8.28 11.45
CA TYR A 214 9.01 -7.35 10.77
C TYR A 214 8.01 -6.73 11.75
N GLU A 215 7.77 -5.43 11.58
CA GLU A 215 6.73 -4.67 12.26
C GLU A 215 5.54 -4.44 11.31
N GLU A 216 4.33 -4.44 11.86
CA GLU A 216 3.14 -4.02 11.11
C GLU A 216 3.14 -2.50 10.94
N SER A 217 2.92 -2.05 9.71
CA SER A 217 2.82 -0.63 9.40
C SER A 217 1.52 -0.04 9.95
N PRO A 218 1.52 1.22 10.45
CA PRO A 218 0.32 1.88 10.95
C PRO A 218 -0.85 1.82 9.96
N ASP A 219 -2.00 1.34 10.42
CA ASP A 219 -3.18 1.28 9.58
C ASP A 219 -3.85 2.65 9.45
N ILE A 220 -3.84 3.20 8.23
CA ILE A 220 -4.36 4.53 7.92
C ILE A 220 -5.85 4.67 8.28
N THR A 221 -6.63 3.57 8.24
CA THR A 221 -8.08 3.61 8.51
C THR A 221 -8.41 3.80 9.98
N SER A 222 -7.51 3.39 10.87
CA SER A 222 -7.65 3.48 12.33
C SER A 222 -6.76 4.57 12.96
N SER A 223 -5.68 4.97 12.28
CA SER A 223 -4.68 5.93 12.76
C SER A 223 -4.77 7.32 12.11
N ALA A 224 -5.83 7.59 11.33
CA ALA A 224 -6.10 8.96 10.90
C ALA A 224 -6.19 9.83 12.17
N PRO A 225 -5.32 10.84 12.34
CA PRO A 225 -5.46 11.74 13.47
C PRO A 225 -6.88 12.28 13.45
N SER A 226 -7.46 12.45 14.63
CA SER A 226 -8.62 13.31 14.80
C SER A 226 -8.17 14.73 14.42
N ILE A 227 -8.09 15.03 13.13
CA ILE A 227 -7.94 16.39 12.65
C ILE A 227 -9.23 17.06 13.12
N VAL A 228 -9.14 17.82 14.20
CA VAL A 228 -10.21 18.71 14.66
C VAL A 228 -10.30 19.82 13.62
N GLY A 229 -10.89 19.50 12.48
CA GLY A 229 -10.74 20.25 11.24
C GLY A 229 -11.09 19.41 10.01
N GLY A 230 -12.35 18.96 9.95
CA GLY A 230 -13.06 18.63 8.72
C GLY A 230 -12.46 17.57 7.80
N ASP A 231 -12.57 16.29 8.16
CA ASP A 231 -12.62 15.21 7.18
C ASP A 231 -13.70 14.19 7.58
N LEU A 232 -14.55 13.81 6.62
CA LEU A 232 -15.59 12.80 6.79
C LEU A 232 -14.96 11.40 6.86
N ILE A 233 -15.06 10.78 8.04
CA ILE A 233 -14.70 9.37 8.25
C ILE A 233 -15.80 8.51 7.61
N ARG A 234 -15.46 7.76 6.55
CA ARG A 234 -16.36 6.79 5.91
C ARG A 234 -16.16 5.42 6.59
N LEU A 235 -17.24 4.86 7.15
CA LEU A 235 -17.26 3.56 7.81
C LEU A 235 -17.15 2.39 6.82
N LYS A 236 -16.52 1.30 7.31
CA LYS A 236 -16.19 0.01 6.66
C LYS A 236 -17.22 -0.55 5.66
N LYS A 237 -16.73 -1.14 4.56
CA LYS A 237 -17.38 -2.28 3.88
C LYS A 237 -16.51 -2.98 2.81
N LEU A 238 -16.27 -4.29 3.06
CA LEU A 238 -16.12 -5.47 2.19
C LEU A 238 -14.71 -6.13 2.20
N SER A 239 -14.62 -7.31 2.81
CA SER A 239 -13.42 -8.17 2.92
C SER A 239 -13.16 -9.09 1.72
N ARG A 240 -14.06 -9.15 0.75
CA ARG A 240 -13.94 -10.01 -0.45
C ARG A 240 -14.43 -9.29 -1.69
N PHE A 241 -13.68 -9.41 -2.79
CA PHE A 241 -14.12 -8.97 -4.10
C PHE A 241 -14.53 -10.16 -4.96
N LYS A 242 -15.67 -10.02 -5.65
CA LYS A 242 -16.10 -10.95 -6.68
C LYS A 242 -15.80 -10.34 -8.03
N MET A 243 -14.94 -11.01 -8.79
CA MET A 243 -14.49 -10.60 -10.11
C MET A 243 -15.42 -11.16 -11.19
N LEU A 244 -16.05 -10.28 -11.96
CA LEU A 244 -16.86 -10.55 -13.16
C LEU A 244 -16.16 -10.06 -14.43
N TRP A 245 -16.27 -10.83 -15.52
CA TRP A 245 -15.77 -10.49 -16.85
C TRP A 245 -16.86 -10.71 -17.92
N GLY A 246 -16.88 -9.91 -19.00
CA GLY A 246 -17.71 -10.14 -20.19
C GLY A 246 -19.03 -9.35 -20.28
N TYR A 247 -18.94 -8.02 -20.45
CA TYR A 247 -20.04 -7.22 -21.01
C TYR A 247 -19.81 -6.97 -22.50
#